data_AF-A0A5B7IAJ0-F1
#
_entry.id   AF-A0A5B7IAJ0-F1
#
_cell.length_a   1.000
_cell.length_b   1.000
_cell.length_c   1.000
_cell.angle_alpha   90.00
_cell.angle_beta   90.00
_cell.angle_gamma   90.00
#
_symmetry.space_group_name_H-M   'P 1'
#
loop_
_entity.id
_entity.type
_entity.pdbx_description
1 polymer ?
#
loop_
_entity_poly.entity_id
_entity_poly.type
_entity_poly.pdbx_seq_one_letter_code
_entity_poly.pdbx_strand_id
1 'polypeptide(L)'
;MLLEKCYTHGEGSHHRPYMKNMVFGTDNLNQYGGWLAPGVRDALWEAKRCSAPCPQEWQVVQQQLSVLQAAINAAALTLKDIQLM
;
A
#
# COMPACT_ATOMS: atom_id res chain seq x y z
N MET A 1 7.90 -18.94 4.97
CA MET A 1 6.52 -19.12 4.43
C MET A 1 5.57 -17.97 4.82
N LEU A 2 5.61 -17.44 6.06
CA LEU A 2 4.61 -16.46 6.54
C LEU A 2 4.88 -14.99 6.16
N LEU A 3 6.10 -14.64 5.75
CA LEU A 3 6.51 -13.26 5.44
C LEU A 3 5.54 -12.56 4.47
N GLU A 4 5.16 -13.23 3.38
CA GLU A 4 4.29 -12.65 2.35
C GLU A 4 2.91 -12.24 2.90
N LYS A 5 2.44 -12.91 3.96
CA LYS A 5 1.16 -12.58 4.60
C LYS A 5 1.23 -11.24 5.34
N CYS A 6 2.40 -10.81 5.80
CA CYS A 6 2.58 -9.54 6.50
C CYS A 6 2.33 -8.34 5.58
N TYR A 7 2.45 -8.52 4.27
CA TYR A 7 2.13 -7.50 3.27
C TYR A 7 0.63 -7.39 2.98
N THR A 8 -0.21 -8.25 3.57
CA THR A 8 -1.65 -8.22 3.32
C THR A 8 -2.39 -7.31 4.29
N HIS A 9 -3.13 -6.33 3.75
CA HIS A 9 -4.03 -5.48 4.54
C HIS A 9 -5.47 -5.99 4.46
N GLY A 10 -6.20 -5.96 5.59
CA GLY A 10 -7.56 -6.49 5.69
C GLY A 10 -8.55 -5.80 4.77
N GLU A 11 -8.45 -4.47 4.67
CA GLU A 11 -9.33 -3.62 3.86
C GLU A 11 -8.97 -3.60 2.36
N GLY A 12 -7.81 -4.12 1.98
CA GLY A 12 -7.29 -4.00 0.62
C GLY A 12 -6.81 -2.59 0.27
N SER A 13 -6.49 -2.37 -1.01
CA SER A 13 -6.07 -1.08 -1.55
C SER A 13 -7.28 -0.15 -1.73
N HIS A 14 -7.06 1.16 -1.76
CA HIS A 14 -8.11 2.15 -2.00
C HIS A 14 -8.91 1.78 -3.26
N HIS A 15 -10.25 1.76 -3.15
CA HIS A 15 -11.20 1.30 -4.17
C HIS A 15 -11.05 -0.16 -4.66
N ARG A 16 -10.16 -0.97 -4.08
CA ARG A 16 -9.88 -2.36 -4.52
C ARG A 16 -9.74 -3.30 -3.32
N PRO A 17 -10.85 -3.76 -2.73
CA PRO A 17 -10.85 -4.54 -1.48
C PRO A 17 -10.18 -5.92 -1.59
N TYR A 18 -10.10 -6.47 -2.81
CA TYR A 18 -9.48 -7.77 -3.07
C TYR A 18 -7.98 -7.69 -3.38
N MET A 19 -7.45 -6.50 -3.70
CA MET A 19 -6.01 -6.28 -3.83
C MET A 19 -5.41 -5.99 -2.47
N LYS A 20 -5.08 -7.06 -1.77
CA LYS A 20 -4.64 -7.00 -0.36
C LYS A 20 -3.15 -6.85 -0.18
N ASN A 21 -2.34 -7.20 -1.19
CA ASN A 21 -0.91 -7.02 -1.09
C ASN A 21 -0.55 -5.53 -1.26
N MET A 22 0.01 -4.95 -0.20
CA MET A 22 0.37 -3.52 -0.16
C MET A 22 1.68 -3.23 -0.88
N VAL A 23 2.55 -4.22 -1.03
CA VAL A 23 3.88 -4.07 -1.66
C VAL A 23 3.80 -4.30 -3.16
N PHE A 24 3.10 -5.36 -3.57
CA PHE A 24 2.97 -5.74 -4.98
C PHE A 24 1.50 -5.76 -5.39
N GLY A 25 1.21 -5.21 -6.56
CA GLY A 25 -0.09 -5.37 -7.17
C GLY A 25 -0.12 -4.77 -8.56
N THR A 26 -1.32 -4.67 -9.12
CA THR A 26 -1.47 -4.11 -10.46
C THR A 26 -1.78 -2.63 -10.41
N ASP A 27 -1.52 -1.98 -11.52
CA ASP A 27 -2.06 -0.66 -11.81
C ASP A 27 -3.60 -0.67 -11.78
N ASN A 28 -4.21 0.49 -11.54
CA ASN A 28 -5.63 0.71 -11.79
C ASN A 28 -5.96 0.74 -13.30
N LEU A 29 -5.03 1.25 -14.12
CA LEU A 29 -5.23 1.42 -15.58
C LEU A 29 -4.74 0.24 -16.42
N ASN A 30 -3.81 -0.58 -15.91
CA ASN A 30 -3.21 -1.70 -16.62
C ASN A 30 -2.98 -2.90 -15.69
N GLN A 31 -3.87 -3.88 -15.77
CA GLN A 31 -3.81 -5.09 -14.94
C GLN A 31 -2.64 -6.03 -15.28
N TYR A 32 -2.03 -5.89 -16.45
CA TYR A 32 -0.86 -6.66 -16.84
C TYR A 32 0.46 -6.04 -16.36
N GLY A 33 0.42 -4.77 -15.92
CA GLY A 33 1.56 -4.08 -15.34
C GLY A 33 1.66 -4.34 -13.84
N GLY A 34 2.71 -5.06 -13.42
CA GLY A 34 3.07 -5.18 -12.01
C GLY A 34 3.72 -3.89 -11.50
N TRP A 35 3.25 -3.40 -10.37
CA TRP A 35 3.77 -2.19 -9.73
C TRP A 35 4.08 -2.40 -8.26
N LEU A 36 5.07 -1.66 -7.80
CA LEU A 36 5.39 -1.52 -6.38
C LEU A 36 4.45 -0.49 -5.75
N ALA A 37 3.98 -0.78 -4.54
CA ALA A 37 3.12 0.09 -3.74
C ALA A 37 1.95 0.70 -4.54
N PRO A 38 1.08 -0.12 -5.16
CA PRO A 38 0.06 0.35 -6.09
C PRO A 38 -0.89 1.38 -5.46
N GLY A 39 -1.27 1.21 -4.18
CA GLY A 39 -2.15 2.15 -3.48
C GLY A 39 -1.56 3.56 -3.31
N VAL A 40 -0.26 3.65 -3.00
CA VAL A 40 0.43 4.95 -2.88
C VAL A 40 0.55 5.62 -4.25
N ARG A 41 0.91 4.83 -5.27
CA ARG A 41 1.07 5.33 -6.63
C ARG A 41 -0.24 5.87 -7.21
N ASP A 42 -1.33 5.15 -6.99
CA ASP A 42 -2.66 5.55 -7.49
C ASP A 42 -3.13 6.82 -6.79
N ALA A 43 -2.99 6.90 -5.45
CA ALA A 43 -3.31 8.11 -4.69
C ALA A 43 -2.46 9.32 -5.11
N LEU A 44 -1.16 9.12 -5.38
CA LEU A 44 -0.29 10.18 -5.89
C LEU A 44 -0.71 10.64 -7.29
N TRP A 45 -1.20 9.71 -8.12
CA TRP A 45 -1.69 10.07 -9.44
C TRP A 45 -2.96 10.92 -9.31
N GLU A 46 -3.92 10.51 -8.49
CA GLU A 46 -5.17 11.24 -8.24
C GLU A 46 -4.89 12.65 -7.69
N ALA A 47 -4.04 12.77 -6.66
CA ALA A 47 -3.63 14.05 -6.11
C ALA A 47 -2.95 14.97 -7.13
N LYS A 48 -2.19 14.43 -8.08
CA LYS A 48 -1.53 15.20 -9.16
C LYS A 48 -2.50 15.68 -10.25
N ARG A 49 -3.64 15.01 -10.44
CA ARG A 49 -4.64 15.40 -11.45
C ARG A 49 -5.54 16.54 -10.98
N CYS A 50 -5.52 16.89 -9.70
CA CYS A 50 -6.31 18.00 -9.20
C CYS A 50 -5.86 19.32 -9.83
N SER A 51 -6.79 20.02 -10.48
CA SER A 51 -6.56 21.36 -11.05
C SER A 51 -6.55 22.48 -9.99
N ALA A 52 -6.99 22.18 -8.77
CA ALA A 52 -7.04 23.08 -7.61
C ALA A 52 -6.44 22.34 -6.39
N PRO A 53 -6.02 23.05 -5.32
CA PRO A 53 -5.51 22.39 -4.12
C PRO A 53 -6.57 21.44 -3.53
N CYS A 54 -6.26 20.15 -3.53
CA CYS A 54 -7.14 19.07 -3.03
C CYS A 54 -6.52 18.43 -1.76
N PRO A 55 -6.69 19.05 -0.58
CA PRO A 55 -6.08 18.55 0.66
C PRO A 55 -6.56 17.14 1.03
N GLN A 56 -7.77 16.75 0.61
CA GLN A 56 -8.33 15.41 0.83
C GLN A 56 -7.51 14.33 0.10
N GLU A 57 -7.12 14.55 -1.16
CA GLU A 57 -6.31 13.58 -1.91
C GLU A 57 -4.92 13.41 -1.30
N TRP A 58 -4.32 14.49 -0.81
CA TRP A 58 -3.05 14.41 -0.09
C TRP A 58 -3.17 13.67 1.24
N GLN A 59 -4.33 13.74 1.89
CA GLN A 59 -4.62 12.93 3.07
C GLN A 59 -4.71 11.43 2.73
N VAL A 60 -5.29 11.08 1.58
CA VAL A 60 -5.29 9.69 1.08
C VAL A 60 -3.88 9.21 0.80
N VAL A 61 -3.02 10.03 0.18
CA VAL A 61 -1.60 9.71 -0.03
C VAL A 61 -0.89 9.40 1.29
N GLN A 62 -1.07 10.24 2.30
CA GLN A 62 -0.50 10.03 3.63
C GLN A 62 -1.01 8.73 4.27
N GLN A 63 -2.30 8.45 4.14
CA GLN A 63 -2.90 7.22 4.66
C GLN A 63 -2.30 5.98 3.99
N GLN A 64 -2.20 5.95 2.66
CA GLN A 64 -1.63 4.82 1.93
C GLN A 64 -0.14 4.60 2.25
N LEU A 65 0.62 5.69 2.46
CA LEU A 65 2.01 5.60 2.92
C LEU A 65 2.12 5.00 4.32
N SER A 66 1.24 5.43 5.24
CA SER A 66 1.18 4.89 6.61
C SER A 66 0.88 3.39 6.61
N VAL A 67 -0.08 2.95 5.79
CA VAL A 67 -0.43 1.52 5.64
C VAL A 67 0.74 0.71 5.08
N LEU A 68 1.42 1.22 4.04
CA LEU A 68 2.59 0.56 3.48
C LEU A 68 3.74 0.44 4.50
N GLN A 69 4.02 1.53 5.23
CA GLN A 69 5.03 1.55 6.28
C GLN A 69 4.72 0.52 7.36
N ALA A 70 3.46 0.44 7.81
CA ALA A 70 3.02 -0.55 8.79
C ALA A 70 3.23 -1.98 8.29
N ALA A 71 2.92 -2.27 7.02
CA ALA A 71 3.12 -3.59 6.42
C ALA A 71 4.61 -3.98 6.36
N ILE A 72 5.49 -3.07 5.95
CA ILE A 72 6.94 -3.30 5.90
C ILE A 72 7.50 -3.53 7.31
N ASN A 73 7.10 -2.70 8.28
CA ASN A 73 7.52 -2.84 9.66
C ASN A 73 7.04 -4.17 10.26
N ALA A 74 5.79 -4.56 10.02
CA ALA A 74 5.27 -5.86 10.46
C ALA A 74 6.09 -7.02 9.86
N ALA A 75 6.38 -6.98 8.56
CA ALA A 75 7.22 -7.97 7.91
C ALA A 75 8.64 -8.02 8.52
N ALA A 76 9.26 -6.86 8.75
CA ALA A 76 10.57 -6.78 9.39
C ALA A 76 10.55 -7.36 10.81
N LEU A 77 9.51 -7.09 11.60
CA LEU A 77 9.34 -7.65 12.94
C LEU A 77 9.17 -9.17 12.91
N THR A 78 8.48 -9.73 11.91
CA THR A 78 8.36 -11.20 11.79
C THR A 78 9.66 -11.91 11.44
N LEU A 79 10.63 -11.18 10.89
CA LEU A 79 11.97 -11.71 10.59
C LEU A 79 12.95 -11.56 11.76
N LYS A 80 12.62 -10.76 12.78
CA LYS A 80 13.45 -10.68 13.99
C LYS A 80 13.40 -12.00 14.74
N ASP A 81 14.54 -12.40 15.30
CA ASP A 81 14.63 -13.60 16.11
C ASP A 81 13.61 -13.56 17.25
N ILE A 82 12.82 -14.64 17.34
CA ILE A 82 11.80 -14.83 18.37
C ILE A 82 12.44 -14.84 19.78
N GLN A 83 13.76 -15.09 19.88
CA GLN A 83 14.50 -15.11 21.15
C GLN A 83 14.75 -13.74 21.79
N LEU A 84 14.46 -12.63 21.10
CA LEU A 84 14.66 -11.26 21.61
C LEU A 84 13.36 -10.57 22.08
N MET A 85 12.26 -11.32 22.21
CA MET A 85 11.01 -10.86 22.86
C MET A 85 10.77 -11.62 24.16
#